data_AF-A0A1V6A0R8-F1
#
_entry.id   AF-A0A1V6A0R8-F1
#
_cell.length_a   1.000
_cell.length_b   1.000
_cell.length_c   1.000
_cell.angle_alpha   90.00
_cell.angle_beta   90.00
_cell.angle_gamma   90.00
#
_symmetry.space_group_name_H-M   'P 1'
#
loop_
_entity.id
_entity.type
_entity.pdbx_description
1 polymer ?
#
loop_
_entity_poly.entity_id
_entity_poly.type
_entity_poly.pdbx_seq_one_letter_code
_entity_poly.pdbx_strand_id
1 'polypeptide(L)'
;MRRNTVASILVILAMLALSPASSACTSILLPASGSATGSTSVTHTCDAGGAPWELYKVDAKTFEKGSLYDIPVLVQALTNVQLSDPKSGQGQGSGHLIPQVEKTNAYIMSGSFGIMNDKQVAIGESTFSGRRELQNKNAWLNIQNLSLLAMQRASSAREAIILMGTLAEKYGYTEGGEMLAVGDETEAWTFEIVGPGALWQQGDAEPGAYWVAKRVPEGHISATCNASTIDALEADNEEGFMCSRGIVEFAVENGWYDPASGVPFSWRVHFTNSQRTEYSGRRIKRIFSLVNPAVGPAQDEADLPFSVPVATKLSIRDLMNLNRDHYEGTEFDMTVGLSAGPWNDPRRYRGMSFKVDGATYSWQRGISQVQTEYSIVTQSRASVPDELGCFWYGPANPDLTCYVPMYPSMSKLSSSISGPGAGSHSVFTRESFRWAISSVSTYADLKWSYMSKDVMSVIDKYEGGALENQAGFEGHAVALLAKDKAEAVKAITEYANSNVEKVTTAWWQLLDNLMWKYDAGFVFDAKTGRKTGVSYPEAWLRKVVESKDPAVLYPQK
;
A
#
# COMPACT_ATOMS: atom_id res chain seq x y z
N MET A 1 -7.59 -61.91 -32.73
CA MET A 1 -6.52 -61.37 -31.86
C MET A 1 -5.96 -60.11 -32.50
N ARG A 2 -6.41 -58.93 -32.07
CA ARG A 2 -6.01 -57.62 -32.62
C ARG A 2 -5.92 -56.60 -31.48
N ARG A 3 -4.80 -55.85 -31.52
CA ARG A 3 -4.65 -54.40 -31.26
C ARG A 3 -4.74 -53.86 -29.81
N ASN A 4 -3.55 -53.47 -29.32
CA ASN A 4 -3.10 -52.11 -28.96
C ASN A 4 -4.00 -51.16 -28.15
N THR A 5 -3.28 -50.47 -27.24
CA THR A 5 -3.32 -49.04 -26.83
C THR A 5 -4.14 -48.60 -25.60
N VAL A 6 -3.37 -48.15 -24.59
CA VAL A 6 -3.54 -46.97 -23.71
C VAL A 6 -4.65 -46.98 -22.65
N ALA A 7 -4.23 -47.03 -21.37
CA ALA A 7 -4.62 -46.08 -20.32
C ALA A 7 -3.83 -46.34 -19.03
N SER A 8 -2.63 -45.76 -18.93
CA SER A 8 -1.96 -45.52 -17.65
C SER A 8 -1.53 -44.06 -17.68
N ILE A 9 -2.38 -43.18 -17.15
CA ILE A 9 -2.01 -41.80 -16.88
C ILE A 9 -2.07 -41.64 -15.37
N LEU A 10 -0.86 -41.52 -14.82
CA LEU A 10 -0.61 -41.06 -13.46
C LEU A 10 -1.38 -39.77 -13.20
N VAL A 11 -2.13 -39.78 -12.11
CA VAL A 11 -2.49 -38.56 -11.37
C VAL A 11 -1.17 -37.97 -10.86
N ILE A 12 -0.55 -37.11 -11.67
CA ILE A 12 0.45 -36.17 -11.19
C ILE A 12 -0.33 -35.16 -10.36
N LEU A 13 -0.27 -35.35 -9.03
CA LEU A 13 -0.62 -34.33 -8.06
C LEU A 13 0.24 -33.11 -8.39
N ALA A 14 -0.35 -32.12 -9.06
CA ALA A 14 0.21 -30.79 -9.15
C ALA A 14 0.11 -30.17 -7.75
N MET A 15 1.07 -30.49 -6.87
CA MET A 15 1.44 -29.59 -5.79
C MET A 15 2.14 -28.40 -6.42
N LEU A 16 1.37 -27.54 -7.09
CA LEU A 16 1.70 -26.13 -7.15
C LEU A 16 1.69 -25.67 -5.69
N ALA A 17 2.89 -25.62 -5.10
CA ALA A 17 3.13 -24.78 -3.96
C ALA A 17 2.83 -23.34 -4.41
N LEU A 18 1.55 -22.96 -4.34
CA LEU A 18 1.14 -21.58 -4.20
C LEU A 18 1.84 -21.10 -2.94
N SER A 19 3.03 -20.53 -3.13
CA SER A 19 3.62 -19.69 -2.10
C SER A 19 2.55 -18.64 -1.80
N PRO A 20 2.05 -18.53 -0.56
CA PRO A 20 1.14 -17.45 -0.25
C PRO A 20 1.85 -16.17 -0.65
N ALA A 21 1.25 -15.41 -1.57
CA ALA A 21 1.67 -14.06 -1.84
C ALA A 21 1.38 -13.29 -0.55
N SER A 22 2.34 -13.26 0.37
CA SER A 22 2.26 -12.40 1.54
C SER A 22 2.34 -10.98 1.01
N SER A 23 1.25 -10.24 1.15
CA SER A 23 1.25 -8.80 0.94
C SER A 23 2.27 -8.19 1.92
N ALA A 24 3.16 -7.33 1.41
CA ALA A 24 4.31 -6.81 2.15
C ALA A 24 4.18 -5.30 2.42
N CYS A 25 2.96 -4.77 2.53
CA CYS A 25 2.65 -3.34 2.48
C CYS A 25 3.26 -2.50 3.62
N THR A 26 3.40 -1.19 3.35
CA THR A 26 3.70 -0.16 4.35
C THR A 26 2.54 0.83 4.45
N SER A 27 2.08 1.14 5.66
CA SER A 27 1.05 2.15 5.93
C SER A 27 1.55 3.17 6.96
N ILE A 28 1.40 4.46 6.67
CA ILE A 28 1.80 5.58 7.52
C ILE A 28 0.56 6.38 7.90
N LEU A 29 0.47 6.81 9.16
CA LEU A 29 -0.68 7.49 9.73
C LEU A 29 -0.27 8.83 10.34
N LEU A 30 -0.84 9.92 9.84
CA LEU A 30 -0.63 11.28 10.31
C LEU A 30 -1.99 11.95 10.57
N PRO A 31 -2.38 12.20 11.83
CA PRO A 31 -3.57 12.98 12.13
C PRO A 31 -3.40 14.45 11.74
N ALA A 32 -4.51 15.16 11.55
CA ALA A 32 -4.54 16.57 11.15
C ALA A 32 -3.61 17.50 11.96
N SER A 33 -3.43 17.24 13.25
CA SER A 33 -2.56 18.02 14.14
C SER A 33 -1.07 17.93 13.79
N GLY A 34 -0.62 16.82 13.19
CA GLY A 34 0.74 16.64 12.69
C GLY A 34 0.97 17.14 11.26
N SER A 35 -0.10 17.53 10.55
CA SER A 35 -0.05 17.99 9.16
C SER A 35 0.12 19.50 9.04
N ALA A 36 0.90 19.94 8.05
CA ALA A 36 1.12 21.33 7.71
C ALA A 36 -0.16 22.03 7.20
N THR A 37 -1.09 21.25 6.62
CA THR A 37 -2.35 21.75 6.05
C THR A 37 -3.57 21.44 6.92
N GLY A 38 -3.38 20.86 8.11
CA GLY A 38 -4.51 20.41 8.95
C GLY A 38 -5.29 19.25 8.34
N SER A 39 -4.66 18.46 7.45
CA SER A 39 -5.25 17.27 6.85
C SER A 39 -4.83 16.01 7.58
N THR A 40 -5.72 15.06 7.73
CA THR A 40 -5.34 13.70 8.11
C THR A 40 -4.91 12.93 6.87
N SER A 41 -3.91 12.06 7.04
CA SER A 41 -3.41 11.19 5.98
C SER A 41 -3.15 9.78 6.52
N VAL A 42 -3.71 8.80 5.83
CA VAL A 42 -3.27 7.41 5.83
C VAL A 42 -2.65 7.06 4.48
N THR A 43 -1.53 6.36 4.48
CA THR A 43 -0.84 5.91 3.25
C THR A 43 -0.94 4.40 3.10
N HIS A 44 -0.65 3.91 1.90
CA HIS A 44 -0.52 2.48 1.63
C HIS A 44 0.38 2.27 0.41
N THR A 45 1.45 1.49 0.57
CA THR A 45 2.20 0.88 -0.54
C THR A 45 1.71 -0.55 -0.72
N CYS A 46 1.01 -0.84 -1.83
CA CYS A 46 0.45 -2.17 -2.06
C CYS A 46 1.48 -3.10 -2.70
N ASP A 47 2.16 -3.89 -1.88
CA ASP A 47 3.40 -4.59 -2.24
C ASP A 47 3.17 -6.06 -2.59
N ALA A 48 2.06 -6.35 -3.24
CA ALA A 48 1.62 -7.71 -3.53
C ALA A 48 2.39 -8.37 -4.69
N GLY A 49 2.92 -7.59 -5.63
CA GLY A 49 3.59 -8.09 -6.85
C GLY A 49 2.70 -8.94 -7.77
N GLY A 50 1.38 -8.91 -7.54
CA GLY A 50 0.37 -9.59 -8.35
C GLY A 50 -1.06 -9.15 -8.05
N ALA A 51 -1.25 -7.99 -7.41
CA ALA A 51 -2.58 -7.41 -7.17
C ALA A 51 -2.96 -6.47 -8.32
N PRO A 52 -4.25 -6.37 -8.70
CA PRO A 52 -4.65 -5.41 -9.73
C PRO A 52 -4.44 -3.97 -9.24
N TRP A 53 -3.85 -3.15 -10.11
CA TRP A 53 -3.61 -1.72 -9.87
C TRP A 53 -4.73 -0.81 -10.37
N GLU A 54 -5.79 -1.39 -10.94
CA GLU A 54 -6.90 -0.63 -11.49
C GLU A 54 -7.65 0.09 -10.37
N LEU A 55 -8.13 1.30 -10.67
CA LEU A 55 -9.04 2.02 -9.80
C LEU A 55 -10.48 1.87 -10.29
N TYR A 56 -11.42 1.79 -9.35
CA TYR A 56 -12.85 1.72 -9.62
C TYR A 56 -13.60 2.79 -8.84
N LYS A 57 -14.46 3.52 -9.56
CA LYS A 57 -15.44 4.43 -8.97
C LYS A 57 -16.74 3.67 -8.74
N VAL A 58 -17.20 3.68 -7.49
CA VAL A 58 -18.50 3.12 -7.09
C VAL A 58 -19.41 4.27 -6.67
N ASP A 59 -20.59 4.31 -7.27
CA ASP A 59 -21.60 5.32 -6.98
C ASP A 59 -22.43 4.97 -5.75
N ALA A 60 -22.90 6.00 -5.04
CA ALA A 60 -23.89 5.87 -3.99
C ALA A 60 -25.16 5.19 -4.52
N LYS A 61 -25.75 4.29 -3.73
CA LYS A 61 -26.97 3.57 -4.08
C LYS A 61 -28.00 3.73 -2.99
N THR A 62 -29.27 3.65 -3.37
CA THR A 62 -30.41 3.59 -2.45
C THR A 62 -31.04 2.21 -2.55
N PHE A 63 -31.42 1.64 -1.42
CA PHE A 63 -32.02 0.31 -1.29
C PHE A 63 -33.33 0.39 -0.52
N GLU A 64 -34.26 -0.51 -0.81
CA GLU A 64 -35.49 -0.64 -0.04
C GLU A 64 -35.19 -1.11 1.39
N LYS A 65 -35.97 -0.63 2.35
CA LYS A 65 -35.84 -1.05 3.76
C LYS A 65 -35.99 -2.57 3.90
N GLY A 66 -35.06 -3.20 4.62
CA GLY A 66 -35.05 -4.66 4.81
C GLY A 66 -34.36 -5.44 3.68
N SER A 67 -33.78 -4.75 2.69
CA SER A 67 -32.92 -5.38 1.69
C SER A 67 -31.77 -6.15 2.33
N LEU A 68 -31.28 -7.16 1.61
CA LEU A 68 -30.09 -7.92 1.97
C LEU A 68 -28.95 -7.58 1.00
N TYR A 69 -27.73 -7.60 1.52
CA TYR A 69 -26.50 -7.48 0.78
C TYR A 69 -25.84 -8.85 0.71
N ASP A 70 -25.63 -9.35 -0.50
CA ASP A 70 -24.84 -10.55 -0.75
C ASP A 70 -23.35 -10.16 -0.75
N ILE A 71 -22.60 -10.71 0.20
CA ILE A 71 -21.17 -10.44 0.31
C ILE A 71 -20.47 -10.96 -0.95
N PRO A 72 -19.73 -10.11 -1.69
CA PRO A 72 -19.03 -10.57 -2.88
C PRO A 72 -17.82 -11.42 -2.51
N VAL A 73 -17.54 -12.43 -3.32
CA VAL A 73 -16.26 -13.15 -3.29
C VAL A 73 -15.17 -12.19 -3.74
N LEU A 74 -14.19 -11.96 -2.85
CA LEU A 74 -13.01 -11.13 -3.11
C LEU A 74 -11.73 -11.91 -2.81
N VAL A 75 -10.70 -11.79 -3.65
CA VAL A 75 -9.41 -12.48 -3.52
C VAL A 75 -8.27 -11.49 -3.69
N GLN A 76 -7.42 -11.35 -2.67
CA GLN A 76 -6.43 -10.25 -2.62
C GLN A 76 -5.41 -10.33 -3.75
N ALA A 77 -4.95 -11.54 -4.08
CA ALA A 77 -3.95 -11.79 -5.12
C ALA A 77 -4.58 -12.33 -6.40
N LEU A 78 -4.96 -11.44 -7.32
CA LEU A 78 -5.36 -11.78 -8.68
C LEU A 78 -4.19 -11.67 -9.65
N THR A 79 -3.25 -12.62 -9.58
CA THR A 79 -2.10 -12.59 -10.50
C THR A 79 -2.57 -12.72 -11.95
N ASN A 80 -2.22 -11.74 -12.79
CA ASN A 80 -2.51 -11.69 -14.23
C ASN A 80 -4.00 -11.55 -14.63
N VAL A 81 -4.89 -11.16 -13.72
CA VAL A 81 -6.32 -11.01 -14.01
C VAL A 81 -6.82 -9.67 -13.48
N GLN A 82 -7.42 -8.86 -14.35
CA GLN A 82 -8.10 -7.62 -13.97
C GLN A 82 -9.32 -7.93 -13.11
N LEU A 83 -9.71 -7.03 -12.21
CA LEU A 83 -10.92 -7.24 -11.40
C LEU A 83 -12.16 -7.39 -12.31
N SER A 84 -12.21 -6.61 -13.40
CA SER A 84 -13.28 -6.65 -14.40
C SER A 84 -13.28 -7.87 -15.33
N ASP A 85 -12.23 -8.69 -15.35
CA ASP A 85 -12.20 -9.90 -16.17
C ASP A 85 -13.10 -10.96 -15.51
N PRO A 86 -14.09 -11.56 -16.20
CA PRO A 86 -14.93 -12.62 -15.64
C PRO A 86 -14.15 -13.81 -15.05
N LYS A 87 -12.93 -14.05 -15.51
CA LYS A 87 -12.03 -15.09 -14.96
C LYS A 87 -11.54 -14.78 -13.55
N SER A 88 -11.66 -13.54 -13.09
CA SER A 88 -11.29 -13.14 -11.73
C SER A 88 -12.15 -13.85 -10.69
N GLY A 89 -13.38 -14.25 -11.05
CA GLY A 89 -14.39 -14.75 -10.12
C GLY A 89 -14.84 -13.70 -9.09
N GLN A 90 -14.34 -12.46 -9.20
CA GLN A 90 -14.57 -11.40 -8.22
C GLN A 90 -15.91 -10.72 -8.42
N GLY A 91 -16.48 -10.24 -7.31
CA GLY A 91 -17.76 -9.55 -7.33
C GLY A 91 -18.96 -10.48 -7.52
N GLN A 92 -18.74 -11.79 -7.67
CA GLN A 92 -19.83 -12.77 -7.63
C GLN A 92 -20.38 -12.86 -6.21
N GLY A 93 -21.70 -12.99 -6.09
CA GLY A 93 -22.35 -13.23 -4.80
C GLY A 93 -21.86 -14.52 -4.18
N SER A 94 -21.43 -14.47 -2.92
CA SER A 94 -21.05 -15.67 -2.17
C SER A 94 -22.26 -16.48 -1.71
N GLY A 95 -23.45 -15.88 -1.71
CA GLY A 95 -24.65 -16.39 -1.08
C GLY A 95 -24.71 -16.08 0.42
N HIS A 96 -23.71 -15.39 0.98
CA HIS A 96 -23.70 -14.94 2.36
C HIS A 96 -24.42 -13.59 2.47
N LEU A 97 -25.64 -13.62 3.02
CA LEU A 97 -26.52 -12.45 3.07
C LEU A 97 -26.45 -11.75 4.43
N ILE A 98 -26.18 -10.44 4.41
CA ILE A 98 -26.22 -9.56 5.59
C ILE A 98 -27.26 -8.44 5.39
N PRO A 99 -27.77 -7.80 6.46
CA PRO A 99 -28.64 -6.63 6.31
C PRO A 99 -27.98 -5.53 5.48
N GLN A 100 -28.75 -4.96 4.55
CA GLN A 100 -28.35 -3.83 3.73
C GLN A 100 -28.81 -2.51 4.36
N VAL A 101 -27.99 -1.46 4.20
CA VAL A 101 -28.35 -0.09 4.57
C VAL A 101 -29.19 0.57 3.48
N GLU A 102 -30.11 1.47 3.84
CA GLU A 102 -30.98 2.13 2.86
C GLU A 102 -30.22 3.05 1.89
N LYS A 103 -29.06 3.59 2.30
CA LYS A 103 -28.20 4.43 1.46
C LYS A 103 -26.75 4.06 1.67
N THR A 104 -25.99 3.95 0.57
CA THR A 104 -24.54 3.80 0.62
C THR A 104 -23.85 5.07 0.14
N ASN A 105 -22.66 5.30 0.67
CA ASN A 105 -21.73 6.34 0.22
C ASN A 105 -21.14 5.97 -1.14
N ALA A 106 -20.73 6.98 -1.91
CA ALA A 106 -19.94 6.78 -3.12
C ALA A 106 -18.46 6.72 -2.73
N TYR A 107 -17.64 5.94 -3.43
CA TYR A 107 -16.22 5.79 -3.08
C TYR A 107 -15.35 5.41 -4.26
N ILE A 108 -14.03 5.53 -4.08
CA ILE A 108 -13.04 4.94 -4.98
C ILE A 108 -12.32 3.81 -4.24
N MET A 109 -12.07 2.72 -4.97
CA MET A 109 -11.31 1.58 -4.51
C MET A 109 -10.20 1.22 -5.51
N SER A 110 -9.15 0.57 -5.05
CA SER A 110 -8.24 -0.17 -5.91
C SER A 110 -8.84 -1.53 -6.29
N GLY A 111 -8.10 -2.32 -7.08
CA GLY A 111 -8.43 -3.72 -7.35
C GLY A 111 -8.46 -4.63 -6.11
N SER A 112 -8.10 -4.13 -4.93
CA SER A 112 -8.07 -4.91 -3.68
C SER A 112 -8.82 -4.24 -2.53
N PHE A 113 -8.71 -2.92 -2.33
CA PHE A 113 -9.19 -2.26 -1.11
C PHE A 113 -9.97 -0.99 -1.39
N GLY A 114 -10.91 -0.67 -0.49
CA GLY A 114 -11.46 0.68 -0.40
C GLY A 114 -10.35 1.69 -0.13
N ILE A 115 -10.32 2.81 -0.87
CA ILE A 115 -9.32 3.86 -0.69
C ILE A 115 -9.92 5.02 0.10
N MET A 116 -10.98 5.63 -0.43
CA MET A 116 -11.63 6.77 0.20
C MET A 116 -13.07 6.91 -0.29
N ASN A 117 -14.00 7.25 0.62
CA ASN A 117 -15.39 7.56 0.29
C ASN A 117 -15.69 9.06 0.23
N ASP A 118 -16.89 9.41 -0.24
CA ASP A 118 -17.42 10.77 -0.34
C ASP A 118 -17.80 11.40 1.02
N LYS A 119 -17.32 10.81 2.12
CA LYS A 119 -17.32 11.34 3.49
C LYS A 119 -15.90 11.51 4.04
N GLN A 120 -14.90 11.45 3.16
CA GLN A 120 -13.48 11.56 3.49
C GLN A 120 -12.97 10.47 4.46
N VAL A 121 -13.70 9.37 4.64
CA VAL A 121 -13.17 8.19 5.33
C VAL A 121 -12.20 7.50 4.39
N ALA A 122 -10.98 7.30 4.84
CA ALA A 122 -9.86 6.83 4.06
C ALA A 122 -9.23 5.57 4.68
N ILE A 123 -8.76 4.65 3.85
CA ILE A 123 -8.14 3.40 4.28
C ILE A 123 -6.79 3.17 3.60
N GLY A 124 -5.79 2.79 4.39
CA GLY A 124 -4.56 2.11 3.98
C GLY A 124 -4.47 0.71 4.60
N GLU A 125 -3.58 -0.16 4.11
CA GLU A 125 -3.50 -1.56 4.55
C GLU A 125 -2.06 -2.03 4.82
N SER A 126 -1.90 -2.94 5.79
CA SER A 126 -0.69 -3.74 5.99
C SER A 126 -0.98 -5.10 6.65
N THR A 127 -0.39 -6.18 6.14
CA THR A 127 -0.57 -7.52 6.71
C THR A 127 0.47 -7.87 7.77
N PHE A 128 0.04 -8.22 8.99
CA PHE A 128 0.94 -8.75 10.04
C PHE A 128 0.87 -10.27 10.22
N SER A 129 -0.05 -10.95 9.51
CA SER A 129 -0.30 -12.40 9.45
C SER A 129 -0.74 -13.07 10.76
N GLY A 130 -0.16 -12.72 11.90
CA GLY A 130 -0.53 -13.29 13.21
C GLY A 130 -0.25 -14.79 13.33
N ARG A 131 -0.95 -15.45 14.26
CA ARG A 131 -0.91 -16.90 14.45
C ARG A 131 -1.70 -17.64 13.37
N ARG A 132 -1.21 -18.79 12.89
CA ARG A 132 -1.87 -19.56 11.83
C ARG A 132 -3.20 -20.16 12.28
N GLU A 133 -3.28 -20.44 13.56
CA GLU A 133 -4.43 -21.01 14.27
C GLU A 133 -5.67 -20.12 14.19
N LEU A 134 -5.49 -18.81 13.93
CA LEU A 134 -6.55 -17.80 13.88
C LEU A 134 -7.37 -17.80 12.58
N GLN A 135 -6.89 -18.46 11.52
CA GLN A 135 -7.59 -18.51 10.23
C GLN A 135 -8.85 -19.40 10.31
N ASN A 136 -9.93 -18.98 9.64
CA ASN A 136 -11.20 -19.69 9.65
C ASN A 136 -11.85 -19.72 8.25
N LYS A 137 -12.24 -20.92 7.79
CA LYS A 137 -12.85 -21.09 6.45
C LYS A 137 -14.38 -20.98 6.43
N ASN A 138 -15.02 -20.97 7.59
CA ASN A 138 -16.47 -20.90 7.77
C ASN A 138 -16.94 -19.44 8.00
N ALA A 139 -16.01 -18.54 8.31
CA ALA A 139 -16.23 -17.11 8.35
C ALA A 139 -16.61 -16.53 6.97
N TRP A 140 -17.40 -15.45 6.97
CA TRP A 140 -17.95 -14.88 5.73
C TRP A 140 -17.16 -13.68 5.21
N LEU A 141 -16.40 -12.99 6.07
CA LEU A 141 -15.75 -11.73 5.74
C LEU A 141 -14.23 -11.90 5.68
N ASN A 142 -13.62 -11.24 4.70
CA ASN A 142 -12.19 -11.00 4.62
C ASN A 142 -11.89 -9.51 4.73
N ILE A 143 -10.60 -9.13 4.77
CA ILE A 143 -10.23 -7.73 5.03
C ILE A 143 -10.70 -6.79 3.92
N GLN A 144 -10.75 -7.30 2.68
CA GLN A 144 -11.24 -6.54 1.54
C GLN A 144 -12.73 -6.27 1.69
N ASN A 145 -13.54 -7.28 2.05
CA ASN A 145 -14.97 -7.10 2.30
C ASN A 145 -15.21 -6.04 3.38
N LEU A 146 -14.46 -6.10 4.49
CA LEU A 146 -14.55 -5.13 5.58
C LEU A 146 -14.21 -3.72 5.10
N SER A 147 -13.13 -3.55 4.33
CA SER A 147 -12.75 -2.24 3.77
C SER A 147 -13.84 -1.66 2.86
N LEU A 148 -14.47 -2.48 2.00
CA LEU A 148 -15.53 -2.02 1.11
C LEU A 148 -16.82 -1.71 1.86
N LEU A 149 -17.16 -2.47 2.89
CA LEU A 149 -18.33 -2.22 3.73
C LEU A 149 -18.15 -0.93 4.54
N ALA A 150 -16.95 -0.65 5.04
CA ALA A 150 -16.59 0.64 5.64
C ALA A 150 -16.80 1.80 4.66
N MET A 151 -16.24 1.71 3.44
CA MET A 151 -16.43 2.76 2.43
C MET A 151 -17.90 2.99 2.10
N GLN A 152 -18.70 1.93 2.00
CA GLN A 152 -20.12 2.01 1.66
C GLN A 152 -20.98 2.63 2.76
N ARG A 153 -20.60 2.52 4.04
CA ARG A 153 -21.55 2.71 5.15
C ARG A 153 -21.09 3.71 6.21
N ALA A 154 -19.80 4.00 6.33
CA ALA A 154 -19.26 4.85 7.39
C ALA A 154 -19.01 6.29 6.95
N SER A 155 -19.21 7.23 7.86
CA SER A 155 -18.96 8.67 7.67
C SER A 155 -17.85 9.23 8.58
N SER A 156 -17.22 8.38 9.41
CA SER A 156 -16.05 8.72 10.22
C SER A 156 -15.15 7.50 10.40
N ALA A 157 -13.90 7.71 10.84
CA ALA A 157 -12.95 6.63 11.10
C ALA A 157 -13.44 5.70 12.23
N ARG A 158 -14.00 6.29 13.29
CA ARG A 158 -14.58 5.52 14.42
C ARG A 158 -15.76 4.65 13.98
N GLU A 159 -16.67 5.23 13.20
CA GLU A 159 -17.81 4.48 12.66
C GLU A 159 -17.36 3.33 11.76
N ALA A 160 -16.33 3.55 10.93
CA ALA A 160 -15.75 2.51 10.09
C ALA A 160 -15.17 1.36 10.93
N ILE A 161 -14.40 1.68 11.98
CA ILE A 161 -13.80 0.68 12.89
C ILE A 161 -14.89 -0.15 13.58
N ILE A 162 -15.87 0.52 14.19
CA ILE A 162 -16.96 -0.16 14.91
C ILE A 162 -17.77 -1.03 13.95
N LEU A 163 -18.07 -0.52 12.76
CA LEU A 163 -18.79 -1.28 11.73
C LEU A 163 -18.01 -2.53 11.32
N MET A 164 -16.73 -2.39 10.98
CA MET A 164 -15.89 -3.51 10.56
C MET A 164 -15.79 -4.56 11.67
N GLY A 165 -15.47 -4.13 12.89
CA GLY A 165 -15.38 -4.99 14.07
C GLY A 165 -16.69 -5.73 14.35
N THR A 166 -17.81 -5.02 14.42
CA THR A 166 -19.13 -5.63 14.70
C THR A 166 -19.55 -6.63 13.63
N LEU A 167 -19.28 -6.33 12.36
CA LEU A 167 -19.58 -7.26 11.26
C LEU A 167 -18.70 -8.51 11.34
N ALA A 168 -17.41 -8.35 11.63
CA ALA A 168 -16.49 -9.46 11.77
C ALA A 168 -16.80 -10.35 12.98
N GLU A 169 -17.15 -9.75 14.13
CA GLU A 169 -17.61 -10.48 15.31
C GLU A 169 -18.88 -11.29 15.03
N LYS A 170 -19.79 -10.75 14.22
CA LYS A 170 -21.07 -11.40 13.93
C LYS A 170 -20.99 -12.45 12.82
N TYR A 171 -20.25 -12.19 11.77
CA TYR A 171 -20.23 -13.00 10.54
C TYR A 171 -18.92 -13.74 10.30
N GLY A 172 -17.96 -13.60 11.21
CA GLY A 172 -16.67 -14.26 11.12
C GLY A 172 -15.67 -13.52 10.25
N TYR A 173 -14.40 -13.58 10.63
CA TYR A 173 -13.26 -13.16 9.84
C TYR A 173 -12.37 -14.33 9.41
N THR A 174 -11.99 -14.36 8.12
CA THR A 174 -11.45 -15.57 7.47
C THR A 174 -9.92 -15.69 7.47
N GLU A 175 -9.23 -14.56 7.42
CA GLU A 175 -7.82 -14.48 7.06
C GLU A 175 -6.87 -14.53 8.28
N GLY A 176 -5.56 -14.41 8.01
CA GLY A 176 -4.58 -14.12 9.05
C GLY A 176 -4.72 -12.68 9.57
N GLY A 177 -3.84 -12.28 10.47
CA GLY A 177 -3.83 -10.94 11.03
C GLY A 177 -3.61 -9.85 9.99
N GLU A 178 -4.55 -8.91 9.89
CA GLU A 178 -4.50 -7.77 8.97
C GLU A 178 -4.64 -6.45 9.73
N MET A 179 -3.99 -5.41 9.21
CA MET A 179 -4.06 -4.05 9.73
C MET A 179 -4.63 -3.11 8.67
N LEU A 180 -5.59 -2.28 9.07
CA LEU A 180 -6.04 -1.13 8.30
C LEU A 180 -5.67 0.16 9.01
N ALA A 181 -5.03 1.07 8.28
CA ALA A 181 -4.94 2.46 8.67
C ALA A 181 -6.25 3.15 8.29
N VAL A 182 -7.00 3.66 9.26
CA VAL A 182 -8.31 4.28 9.03
C VAL A 182 -8.22 5.75 9.40
N GLY A 183 -8.50 6.63 8.43
CA GLY A 183 -8.47 8.08 8.61
C GLY A 183 -9.82 8.73 8.31
N ASP A 184 -10.11 9.85 8.96
CA ASP A 184 -11.13 10.81 8.55
C ASP A 184 -10.56 12.24 8.60
N GLU A 185 -11.40 13.26 8.48
CA GLU A 185 -10.98 14.67 8.49
C GLU A 185 -10.13 15.10 9.71
N THR A 186 -10.14 14.33 10.80
CA THR A 186 -9.55 14.70 12.08
C THR A 186 -8.66 13.63 12.70
N GLU A 187 -9.05 12.36 12.61
CA GLU A 187 -8.41 11.27 13.33
C GLU A 187 -7.77 10.25 12.39
N ALA A 188 -6.62 9.70 12.80
CA ALA A 188 -6.00 8.54 12.18
C ALA A 188 -5.89 7.41 13.20
N TRP A 189 -6.24 6.20 12.78
CA TRP A 189 -6.34 5.01 13.63
C TRP A 189 -5.65 3.82 12.98
N THR A 190 -4.95 3.04 13.80
CA THR A 190 -4.52 1.69 13.44
C THR A 190 -5.57 0.71 13.92
N PHE A 191 -6.20 -0.03 13.01
CA PHE A 191 -7.14 -1.13 13.31
C PHE A 191 -6.45 -2.46 12.96
N GLU A 192 -6.31 -3.36 13.93
CA GLU A 192 -5.73 -4.69 13.75
C GLU A 192 -6.77 -5.75 14.09
N ILE A 193 -6.95 -6.73 13.20
CA ILE A 193 -7.96 -7.79 13.33
C ILE A 193 -7.34 -9.17 13.11
N VAL A 194 -7.86 -10.16 13.83
CA VAL A 194 -7.56 -11.58 13.65
C VAL A 194 -8.84 -12.41 13.64
N GLY A 195 -8.77 -13.59 13.05
CA GLY A 195 -9.91 -14.51 13.02
C GLY A 195 -10.17 -15.20 14.36
N PRO A 196 -11.29 -15.91 14.47
CA PRO A 196 -11.78 -16.52 15.71
C PRO A 196 -11.14 -17.88 16.03
N GLY A 197 -10.23 -18.34 15.17
CA GLY A 197 -9.68 -19.68 15.22
C GLY A 197 -10.42 -20.69 14.36
N ALA A 198 -9.74 -21.78 13.98
CA ALA A 198 -10.22 -22.74 12.99
C ALA A 198 -11.52 -23.49 13.32
N LEU A 199 -11.94 -23.51 14.60
CA LEU A 199 -13.09 -24.28 15.07
C LEU A 199 -14.40 -23.49 15.08
N TRP A 200 -14.34 -22.15 15.10
CA TRP A 200 -15.52 -21.30 15.14
C TRP A 200 -16.44 -21.53 13.94
N GLN A 201 -17.75 -21.47 14.19
CA GLN A 201 -18.82 -21.57 13.21
C GLN A 201 -19.80 -20.40 13.33
N GLN A 202 -20.48 -20.10 12.23
CA GLN A 202 -21.55 -19.12 12.23
C GLN A 202 -22.65 -19.50 13.23
N GLY A 203 -22.92 -18.60 14.19
CA GLY A 203 -23.93 -18.80 15.22
C GLY A 203 -23.38 -19.30 16.57
N ASP A 204 -22.06 -19.53 16.68
CA ASP A 204 -21.42 -19.76 17.96
C ASP A 204 -21.60 -18.54 18.90
N ALA A 205 -21.55 -18.80 20.21
CA ALA A 205 -21.67 -17.75 21.23
C ALA A 205 -20.43 -16.85 21.28
N GLU A 206 -19.26 -17.41 20.94
CA GLU A 206 -17.99 -16.67 20.87
C GLU A 206 -17.92 -15.79 19.61
N PRO A 207 -17.22 -14.65 19.68
CA PRO A 207 -17.14 -13.72 18.56
C PRO A 207 -16.39 -14.35 17.38
N GLY A 208 -16.86 -14.03 16.17
CA GLY A 208 -16.27 -14.45 14.91
C GLY A 208 -14.98 -13.73 14.51
N ALA A 209 -14.48 -12.80 15.33
CA ALA A 209 -13.20 -12.14 15.16
C ALA A 209 -12.77 -11.48 16.47
N TYR A 210 -11.47 -11.20 16.60
CA TYR A 210 -10.92 -10.36 17.66
C TYR A 210 -10.16 -9.19 17.04
N TRP A 211 -10.32 -8.00 17.59
CA TRP A 211 -9.72 -6.80 17.01
C TRP A 211 -9.39 -5.75 18.06
N VAL A 212 -8.40 -4.92 17.75
CA VAL A 212 -8.00 -3.74 18.52
C VAL A 212 -7.86 -2.55 17.59
N ALA A 213 -8.12 -1.36 18.08
CA ALA A 213 -7.88 -0.13 17.36
C ALA A 213 -7.29 0.93 18.29
N LYS A 214 -6.24 1.63 17.82
CA LYS A 214 -5.57 2.69 18.57
C LYS A 214 -5.44 3.96 17.74
N ARG A 215 -5.85 5.09 18.31
CA ARG A 215 -5.74 6.42 17.70
C ARG A 215 -4.29 6.90 17.74
N VAL A 216 -3.82 7.49 16.66
CA VAL A 216 -2.55 8.21 16.66
C VAL A 216 -2.71 9.50 17.49
N PRO A 217 -1.88 9.72 18.53
CA PRO A 217 -1.95 10.93 19.35
C PRO A 217 -1.77 12.20 18.52
N GLU A 218 -2.25 13.32 19.04
CA GLU A 218 -2.05 14.60 18.38
C GLU A 218 -0.55 14.96 18.26
N GLY A 219 -0.16 15.51 17.11
CA GLY A 219 1.25 15.85 16.82
C GLY A 219 2.17 14.64 16.70
N HIS A 220 1.65 13.42 16.67
CA HIS A 220 2.41 12.20 16.45
C HIS A 220 2.21 11.63 15.05
N ILE A 221 3.07 10.69 14.69
CA ILE A 221 2.97 9.85 13.50
C ILE A 221 3.16 8.38 13.88
N SER A 222 2.39 7.51 13.26
CA SER A 222 2.51 6.05 13.40
C SER A 222 2.78 5.40 12.04
N ALA A 223 3.36 4.21 12.04
CA ALA A 223 3.57 3.42 10.85
C ALA A 223 3.48 1.93 11.14
N THR A 224 2.91 1.19 10.20
CA THR A 224 2.80 -0.26 10.24
C THR A 224 3.47 -0.86 9.00
N CYS A 225 4.39 -1.79 9.24
CA CYS A 225 5.26 -2.39 8.22
C CYS A 225 5.26 -3.92 8.34
N ASN A 226 4.11 -4.57 8.13
CA ASN A 226 3.94 -6.03 8.25
C ASN A 226 4.25 -6.65 9.62
N ALA A 227 4.05 -5.86 10.68
CA ALA A 227 4.12 -6.29 12.06
C ALA A 227 3.07 -5.55 12.86
N SER A 228 2.44 -6.23 13.81
CA SER A 228 1.52 -5.59 14.75
C SER A 228 2.27 -4.57 15.61
N THR A 229 1.68 -3.40 15.78
CA THR A 229 2.28 -2.26 16.52
C THR A 229 1.57 -1.94 17.83
N ILE A 230 0.35 -2.47 18.01
CA ILE A 230 -0.43 -2.28 19.23
C ILE A 230 0.03 -3.27 20.29
N ASP A 231 0.50 -2.74 21.43
CA ASP A 231 1.07 -3.54 22.51
C ASP A 231 0.05 -3.82 23.62
N ALA A 232 -0.07 -2.93 24.61
CA ALA A 232 -1.02 -3.09 25.69
C ALA A 232 -2.48 -2.80 25.26
N LEU A 233 -3.43 -3.45 25.93
CA LEU A 233 -4.84 -3.08 25.85
C LEU A 233 -5.10 -1.88 26.76
N GLU A 234 -5.52 -0.76 26.20
CA GLU A 234 -5.84 0.47 26.92
C GLU A 234 -7.36 0.61 27.06
N ALA A 235 -8.02 -0.40 27.65
CA ALA A 235 -9.49 -0.49 27.67
C ALA A 235 -10.17 0.64 28.48
N ASP A 236 -9.42 1.35 29.33
CA ASP A 236 -9.87 2.54 30.06
C ASP A 236 -9.72 3.85 29.25
N ASN A 237 -9.06 3.81 28.09
CA ASN A 237 -8.88 4.93 27.18
C ASN A 237 -9.97 4.93 26.08
N GLU A 238 -11.22 5.25 26.44
CA GLU A 238 -12.36 5.25 25.51
C GLU A 238 -12.17 6.23 24.31
N GLU A 239 -11.38 7.30 24.49
CA GLU A 239 -11.11 8.25 23.42
C GLU A 239 -10.06 7.76 22.42
N GLY A 240 -9.06 6.99 22.87
CA GLY A 240 -7.90 6.62 22.08
C GLY A 240 -7.81 5.13 21.73
N PHE A 241 -8.68 4.29 22.28
CA PHE A 241 -8.62 2.85 22.14
C PHE A 241 -10.00 2.20 22.01
N MET A 242 -10.11 1.20 21.14
CA MET A 242 -11.30 0.35 20.98
C MET A 242 -10.86 -1.10 20.82
N CYS A 243 -11.61 -2.05 21.35
CA CYS A 243 -11.31 -3.46 21.11
C CYS A 243 -12.55 -4.34 21.23
N SER A 244 -12.49 -5.53 20.62
CA SER A 244 -13.46 -6.59 20.88
C SER A 244 -13.37 -7.07 22.32
N ARG A 245 -14.46 -7.64 22.83
CA ARG A 245 -14.48 -8.30 24.16
C ARG A 245 -13.81 -9.68 24.06
N GLY A 246 -13.38 -10.21 25.20
CA GLY A 246 -12.89 -11.60 25.28
C GLY A 246 -11.45 -11.84 24.80
N ILE A 247 -10.70 -10.80 24.42
CA ILE A 247 -9.36 -10.93 23.83
C ILE A 247 -8.39 -11.66 24.78
N VAL A 248 -8.39 -11.27 26.06
CA VAL A 248 -7.47 -11.84 27.05
C VAL A 248 -7.87 -13.27 27.37
N GLU A 249 -9.16 -13.51 27.58
CA GLU A 249 -9.74 -14.83 27.84
C GLU A 249 -9.39 -15.80 26.72
N PHE A 250 -9.59 -15.38 25.47
CA PHE A 250 -9.27 -16.19 24.30
C PHE A 250 -7.77 -16.54 24.23
N ALA A 251 -6.89 -15.59 24.55
CA ALA A 251 -5.45 -15.87 24.59
C ALA A 251 -5.06 -16.84 25.71
N VAL A 252 -5.74 -16.79 26.87
CA VAL A 252 -5.54 -17.74 27.99
C VAL A 252 -6.02 -19.14 27.60
N GLU A 253 -7.19 -19.25 27.01
CA GLU A 253 -7.77 -20.53 26.59
C GLU A 253 -6.91 -21.25 25.54
N ASN A 254 -6.26 -20.49 24.66
CA ASN A 254 -5.32 -21.02 23.68
C ASN A 254 -3.91 -21.24 24.23
N GLY A 255 -3.67 -20.94 25.51
CA GLY A 255 -2.36 -21.09 26.16
C GLY A 255 -1.28 -20.13 25.64
N TRP A 256 -1.68 -19.01 25.03
CA TRP A 256 -0.77 -17.99 24.53
C TRP A 256 -0.37 -16.98 25.60
N TYR A 257 -1.21 -16.80 26.61
CA TYR A 257 -0.98 -15.91 27.74
C TYR A 257 -1.27 -16.62 29.06
N ASP A 258 -0.35 -16.48 30.03
CA ASP A 258 -0.56 -16.94 31.40
C ASP A 258 -0.72 -15.71 32.33
N PRO A 259 -1.92 -15.46 32.88
CA PRO A 259 -2.17 -14.36 33.80
C PRO A 259 -1.34 -14.44 35.09
N ALA A 260 -0.85 -15.62 35.46
CA ALA A 260 -0.01 -15.84 36.64
C ALA A 260 1.49 -15.64 36.36
N SER A 261 1.89 -15.43 35.11
CA SER A 261 3.32 -15.27 34.72
C SER A 261 3.97 -13.99 35.27
N GLY A 262 3.17 -12.99 35.66
CA GLY A 262 3.64 -11.66 36.06
C GLY A 262 4.05 -10.77 34.88
N VAL A 263 3.90 -11.23 33.64
CA VAL A 263 4.13 -10.44 32.42
C VAL A 263 2.80 -9.79 32.00
N PRO A 264 2.75 -8.50 31.67
CA PRO A 264 1.54 -7.86 31.16
C PRO A 264 1.06 -8.46 29.83
N PHE A 265 -0.25 -8.48 29.62
CA PHE A 265 -0.82 -8.86 28.33
C PHE A 265 -0.41 -7.86 27.24
N SER A 266 0.07 -8.37 26.12
CA SER A 266 0.41 -7.65 24.89
C SER A 266 -0.28 -8.28 23.67
N TRP A 267 -1.01 -7.47 22.90
CA TRP A 267 -1.63 -7.88 21.65
C TRP A 267 -0.58 -8.32 20.61
N ARG A 268 0.39 -7.45 20.29
CA ARG A 268 1.45 -7.76 19.32
C ARG A 268 2.29 -8.98 19.71
N VAL A 269 2.46 -9.29 20.99
CA VAL A 269 3.23 -10.47 21.42
C VAL A 269 2.35 -11.73 21.45
N HIS A 270 1.16 -11.67 22.06
CA HIS A 270 0.38 -12.88 22.29
C HIS A 270 -0.44 -13.33 21.07
N PHE A 271 -0.75 -12.43 20.13
CA PHE A 271 -1.49 -12.75 18.90
C PHE A 271 -0.61 -12.88 17.64
N THR A 272 0.71 -12.77 17.77
CA THR A 272 1.65 -12.98 16.65
C THR A 272 2.67 -14.07 16.97
N ASN A 273 3.23 -14.70 15.92
CA ASN A 273 4.21 -15.79 16.05
C ASN A 273 5.66 -15.34 15.83
N SER A 274 5.90 -14.10 15.38
CA SER A 274 7.25 -13.57 15.19
C SER A 274 7.23 -12.05 15.01
N GLN A 275 8.08 -11.36 15.76
CA GLN A 275 8.48 -10.00 15.45
C GLN A 275 9.63 -10.06 14.43
N ARG A 276 9.54 -9.29 13.34
CA ARG A 276 10.54 -9.30 12.26
C ARG A 276 11.30 -7.98 12.22
N THR A 277 12.27 -7.84 13.11
CA THR A 277 13.05 -6.60 13.32
C THR A 277 13.61 -6.03 12.02
N GLU A 278 14.39 -6.80 11.27
CA GLU A 278 15.07 -6.31 10.05
C GLU A 278 14.12 -6.06 8.89
N TYR A 279 13.00 -6.78 8.84
CA TYR A 279 12.00 -6.69 7.77
C TYR A 279 10.96 -5.60 8.02
N SER A 280 10.62 -5.35 9.29
CA SER A 280 9.46 -4.56 9.71
C SER A 280 9.89 -3.38 10.58
N GLY A 281 10.51 -3.68 11.73
CA GLY A 281 10.93 -2.67 12.71
C GLY A 281 11.87 -1.64 12.12
N ARG A 282 12.84 -2.07 11.31
CA ARG A 282 13.78 -1.15 10.64
C ARG A 282 13.10 -0.11 9.75
N ARG A 283 12.04 -0.48 9.01
CA ARG A 283 11.25 0.45 8.20
C ARG A 283 10.54 1.48 9.06
N ILE A 284 9.89 1.03 10.13
CA ILE A 284 9.18 1.91 11.07
C ILE A 284 10.18 2.88 11.73
N LYS A 285 11.32 2.36 12.21
CA LYS A 285 12.42 3.17 12.76
C LYS A 285 12.93 4.20 11.75
N ARG A 286 13.06 3.83 10.47
CA ARG A 286 13.47 4.76 9.41
C ARG A 286 12.45 5.89 9.22
N ILE A 287 11.16 5.57 9.17
CA ILE A 287 10.08 6.58 9.10
C ILE A 287 10.19 7.53 10.30
N PHE A 288 10.31 6.99 11.51
CA PHE A 288 10.46 7.79 12.74
C PHE A 288 11.73 8.65 12.72
N SER A 289 12.82 8.17 12.11
CA SER A 289 14.08 8.90 11.98
C SER A 289 14.00 10.07 11.02
N LEU A 290 13.26 9.91 9.92
CA LEU A 290 13.07 10.96 8.92
C LEU A 290 12.19 12.10 9.44
N VAL A 291 11.11 11.77 10.14
CA VAL A 291 10.14 12.76 10.67
C VAL A 291 10.57 13.39 11.99
N ASN A 292 11.45 12.73 12.73
CA ASN A 292 12.04 13.26 13.96
C ASN A 292 13.47 12.74 14.18
N PRO A 293 14.49 13.43 13.63
CA PRO A 293 15.90 13.02 13.76
C PRO A 293 16.43 12.99 15.20
N ALA A 294 15.75 13.64 16.15
CA ALA A 294 16.15 13.64 17.56
C ALA A 294 15.63 12.42 18.33
N VAL A 295 14.52 11.82 17.87
CA VAL A 295 13.83 10.71 18.57
C VAL A 295 13.99 9.39 17.83
N GLY A 296 13.78 9.39 16.51
CA GLY A 296 13.72 8.17 15.69
C GLY A 296 15.00 7.31 15.70
N PRO A 297 16.21 7.89 15.51
CA PRO A 297 17.43 7.09 15.44
C PRO A 297 17.74 6.30 16.73
N ALA A 298 17.29 6.83 17.88
CA ALA A 298 17.50 6.23 19.20
C ALA A 298 16.52 5.08 19.51
N GLN A 299 15.47 4.87 18.71
CA GLN A 299 14.50 3.81 18.96
C GLN A 299 15.11 2.43 18.73
N ASP A 300 14.70 1.45 19.54
CA ASP A 300 15.04 0.05 19.35
C ASP A 300 14.14 -0.54 18.26
N GLU A 301 14.73 -1.03 17.16
CA GLU A 301 13.95 -1.64 16.07
C GLU A 301 13.25 -2.94 16.47
N ALA A 302 13.65 -3.59 17.57
CA ALA A 302 12.98 -4.78 18.12
C ALA A 302 11.81 -4.44 19.05
N ASP A 303 11.75 -3.23 19.59
CA ASP A 303 10.71 -2.77 20.52
C ASP A 303 10.37 -1.29 20.29
N LEU A 304 9.65 -1.05 19.19
CA LEU A 304 9.25 0.29 18.81
C LEU A 304 7.98 0.75 19.54
N PRO A 305 7.88 2.05 19.86
CA PRO A 305 6.62 2.63 20.32
C PRO A 305 5.61 2.66 19.18
N PHE A 306 4.31 2.68 19.55
CA PHE A 306 3.21 2.80 18.60
C PHE A 306 3.32 4.05 17.69
N SER A 307 3.86 5.14 18.22
CA SER A 307 4.01 6.41 17.49
C SER A 307 5.14 7.25 18.08
N VAL A 308 5.62 8.23 17.32
CA VAL A 308 6.58 9.25 17.79
C VAL A 308 6.05 10.66 17.47
N PRO A 309 6.43 11.70 18.23
CA PRO A 309 6.09 13.07 17.88
C PRO A 309 6.78 13.47 16.56
N VAL A 310 6.09 14.21 15.70
CA VAL A 310 6.72 14.84 14.53
C VAL A 310 7.56 16.03 15.00
N ALA A 311 8.79 16.19 14.48
CA ALA A 311 9.62 17.33 14.85
C ALA A 311 9.09 18.64 14.26
N THR A 312 8.54 18.56 13.04
CA THR A 312 7.85 19.63 12.34
C THR A 312 6.62 19.07 11.66
N LYS A 313 5.59 19.90 11.48
CA LYS A 313 4.39 19.52 10.74
C LYS A 313 4.75 19.07 9.32
N LEU A 314 4.15 17.98 8.86
CA LEU A 314 4.48 17.34 7.58
C LEU A 314 3.48 17.74 6.49
N SER A 315 3.98 17.95 5.28
CA SER A 315 3.18 18.14 4.08
C SER A 315 2.84 16.80 3.41
N ILE A 316 1.91 16.83 2.46
CA ILE A 316 1.63 15.67 1.59
C ILE A 316 2.88 15.22 0.83
N ARG A 317 3.72 16.17 0.38
CA ARG A 317 4.99 15.86 -0.29
C ARG A 317 5.94 15.09 0.64
N ASP A 318 5.98 15.43 1.92
CA ASP A 318 6.82 14.70 2.89
C ASP A 318 6.37 13.24 3.01
N LEU A 319 5.05 12.99 3.08
CA LEU A 319 4.51 11.63 3.11
C LEU A 319 4.80 10.84 1.82
N MET A 320 4.70 11.49 0.65
CA MET A 320 5.10 10.88 -0.62
C MET A 320 6.58 10.51 -0.62
N ASN A 321 7.44 11.35 -0.04
CA ASN A 321 8.87 11.10 0.07
C ASN A 321 9.20 9.99 1.07
N LEU A 322 8.44 9.84 2.16
CA LEU A 322 8.60 8.69 3.06
C LEU A 322 8.36 7.38 2.30
N ASN A 323 7.34 7.31 1.45
CA ASN A 323 7.06 6.13 0.62
C ASN A 323 8.19 5.82 -0.39
N ARG A 324 9.04 6.78 -0.73
CA ARG A 324 10.12 6.67 -1.72
C ARG A 324 11.45 6.17 -1.14
N ASP A 325 11.56 6.05 0.17
CA ASP A 325 12.85 5.88 0.87
C ASP A 325 13.41 4.44 0.80
N HIS A 326 14.74 4.36 0.71
CA HIS A 326 15.54 3.14 0.71
C HIS A 326 16.70 3.20 1.71
N TYR A 327 16.48 3.85 2.85
CA TYR A 327 17.44 4.02 3.94
C TYR A 327 18.66 4.91 3.62
N GLU A 328 18.51 5.85 2.68
CA GLU A 328 19.58 6.75 2.24
C GLU A 328 20.30 7.43 3.43
N GLY A 329 21.63 7.39 3.42
CA GLY A 329 22.47 8.00 4.45
C GLY A 329 22.62 7.19 5.75
N THR A 330 22.10 5.97 5.81
CA THR A 330 22.29 5.05 6.95
C THR A 330 23.25 3.91 6.60
N GLU A 331 23.60 3.06 7.57
CA GLU A 331 24.36 1.83 7.30
C GLU A 331 23.61 0.82 6.42
N PHE A 332 22.28 1.00 6.26
CA PHE A 332 21.42 0.15 5.43
C PHE A 332 21.10 0.77 4.06
N ASP A 333 21.74 1.89 3.72
CA ASP A 333 21.52 2.62 2.47
C ASP A 333 21.64 1.69 1.25
N MET A 334 20.51 1.51 0.55
CA MET A 334 20.42 0.59 -0.58
C MET A 334 21.03 1.17 -1.86
N THR A 335 21.33 2.47 -1.90
CA THR A 335 21.92 3.16 -3.06
C THR A 335 23.44 3.04 -3.13
N VAL A 336 24.10 2.46 -2.11
CA VAL A 336 25.56 2.32 -2.05
C VAL A 336 26.02 0.87 -1.96
N GLY A 337 27.33 0.68 -2.16
CA GLY A 337 27.96 -0.63 -2.05
C GLY A 337 27.80 -1.51 -3.28
N LEU A 338 28.29 -2.75 -3.18
CA LEU A 338 28.36 -3.69 -4.30
C LEU A 338 26.98 -4.06 -4.85
N SER A 339 25.97 -4.15 -3.97
CA SER A 339 24.62 -4.54 -4.37
C SER A 339 23.87 -3.46 -5.15
N ALA A 340 24.29 -2.19 -5.05
CA ALA A 340 23.70 -1.07 -5.78
C ALA A 340 24.24 -0.92 -7.22
N GLY A 341 25.19 -1.79 -7.62
CA GLY A 341 25.79 -1.73 -8.93
C GLY A 341 26.67 -0.48 -9.15
N PRO A 342 27.19 -0.30 -10.36
CA PRO A 342 28.00 0.87 -10.70
C PRO A 342 27.21 2.17 -10.76
N TRP A 343 25.88 2.12 -10.75
CA TRP A 343 25.04 3.30 -10.95
C TRP A 343 24.10 3.60 -9.78
N ASN A 344 24.36 3.03 -8.59
CA ASN A 344 23.66 3.34 -7.34
C ASN A 344 22.16 3.00 -7.35
N ASP A 345 21.77 1.93 -8.04
CA ASP A 345 20.39 1.46 -8.07
C ASP A 345 19.97 0.88 -6.70
N PRO A 346 18.97 1.43 -6.00
CA PRO A 346 18.49 0.89 -4.73
C PRO A 346 17.67 -0.40 -4.89
N ARG A 347 17.19 -0.73 -6.10
CA ARG A 347 16.23 -1.81 -6.29
C ARG A 347 16.89 -3.18 -6.21
N ARG A 348 16.20 -4.13 -5.55
CA ARG A 348 16.57 -5.54 -5.49
C ARG A 348 15.41 -6.37 -6.02
N TYR A 349 15.65 -7.09 -7.11
CA TYR A 349 14.62 -7.94 -7.73
C TYR A 349 14.26 -9.13 -6.84
N ARG A 350 13.13 -9.78 -7.17
CA ARG A 350 12.54 -10.88 -6.39
C ARG A 350 13.56 -11.97 -6.06
N GLY A 351 13.47 -12.48 -4.84
CA GLY A 351 14.51 -13.32 -4.22
C GLY A 351 15.04 -12.65 -2.95
N MET A 352 14.14 -12.14 -2.10
CA MET A 352 14.47 -11.42 -0.87
C MET A 352 15.30 -12.24 0.10
N SER A 353 15.33 -13.57 -0.07
CA SER A 353 16.30 -14.45 0.56
C SER A 353 17.02 -15.28 -0.51
N PHE A 354 18.31 -15.52 -0.31
CA PHE A 354 19.13 -16.35 -1.18
C PHE A 354 20.11 -17.20 -0.35
N LYS A 355 20.61 -18.28 -0.95
CA LYS A 355 21.56 -19.20 -0.29
C LYS A 355 22.91 -19.17 -0.98
N VAL A 356 23.97 -19.03 -0.18
CA VAL A 356 25.36 -19.15 -0.62
C VAL A 356 26.11 -19.93 0.44
N ASP A 357 26.88 -20.94 0.02
CA ASP A 357 27.71 -21.79 0.90
C ASP A 357 26.97 -22.37 2.12
N GLY A 358 25.69 -22.74 1.94
CA GLY A 358 24.85 -23.33 2.99
C GLY A 358 24.22 -22.31 3.96
N ALA A 359 24.62 -21.04 3.93
CA ALA A 359 23.99 -19.97 4.70
C ALA A 359 22.84 -19.32 3.91
N THR A 360 21.81 -18.85 4.64
CA THR A 360 20.69 -18.08 4.06
C THR A 360 20.87 -16.61 4.39
N TYR A 361 20.82 -15.76 3.38
CA TYR A 361 20.91 -14.30 3.48
C TYR A 361 19.62 -13.67 3.00
N SER A 362 19.41 -12.41 3.36
CA SER A 362 18.31 -11.60 2.85
C SER A 362 18.74 -10.20 2.47
N TRP A 363 18.08 -9.63 1.45
CA TRP A 363 18.19 -8.21 1.15
C TRP A 363 17.48 -7.37 2.21
N GLN A 364 17.97 -6.15 2.40
CA GLN A 364 17.24 -5.15 3.18
C GLN A 364 15.88 -4.87 2.52
N ARG A 365 14.85 -4.69 3.35
CA ARG A 365 13.51 -4.31 2.89
C ARG A 365 13.34 -2.80 3.04
N GLY A 366 13.56 -2.05 1.95
CA GLY A 366 13.29 -0.60 1.85
C GLY A 366 11.79 -0.28 1.99
N ILE A 367 11.40 0.99 2.14
CA ILE A 367 9.96 1.37 2.19
C ILE A 367 9.35 1.36 0.78
N SER A 368 10.14 1.76 -0.20
CA SER A 368 9.91 1.58 -1.63
C SER A 368 10.45 0.22 -2.10
N GLN A 369 9.68 -0.49 -2.93
CA GLN A 369 10.02 -1.83 -3.42
C GLN A 369 9.44 -2.10 -4.82
N VAL A 370 10.20 -2.89 -5.58
CA VAL A 370 9.85 -3.31 -6.95
C VAL A 370 8.55 -4.11 -7.08
N GLN A 371 7.95 -4.56 -5.97
CA GLN A 371 6.68 -5.29 -5.94
C GLN A 371 5.46 -4.40 -5.72
N THR A 372 5.66 -3.09 -5.54
CA THR A 372 4.57 -2.15 -5.34
C THR A 372 3.73 -2.05 -6.61
N GLU A 373 2.45 -2.36 -6.50
CA GLU A 373 1.48 -2.22 -7.60
C GLU A 373 0.98 -0.78 -7.69
N TYR A 374 0.75 -0.17 -6.54
CA TYR A 374 0.42 1.24 -6.40
C TYR A 374 0.77 1.73 -5.00
N SER A 375 0.83 3.04 -4.87
CA SER A 375 0.94 3.76 -3.63
C SER A 375 -0.09 4.87 -3.56
N ILE A 376 -0.63 5.10 -2.36
CA ILE A 376 -1.57 6.19 -2.09
C ILE A 376 -1.12 7.02 -0.90
N VAL A 377 -1.42 8.32 -0.96
CA VAL A 377 -1.35 9.25 0.17
C VAL A 377 -2.70 9.97 0.25
N THR A 378 -3.50 9.67 1.27
CA THR A 378 -4.83 10.26 1.43
C THR A 378 -4.75 11.63 2.10
N GLN A 379 -5.75 12.48 1.89
CA GLN A 379 -5.81 13.84 2.38
C GLN A 379 -7.26 14.20 2.73
N SER A 380 -7.68 13.81 3.93
CA SER A 380 -8.98 14.17 4.50
C SER A 380 -8.88 15.50 5.23
N ARG A 381 -9.82 16.41 5.02
CA ARG A 381 -9.73 17.82 5.46
C ARG A 381 -11.09 18.38 5.86
N ALA A 382 -11.21 18.77 7.13
CA ALA A 382 -12.38 19.48 7.66
C ALA A 382 -12.53 20.91 7.09
N SER A 383 -11.47 21.47 6.50
CA SER A 383 -11.45 22.84 5.98
C SER A 383 -12.10 22.99 4.60
N VAL A 384 -12.51 21.90 3.96
CA VAL A 384 -13.14 21.87 2.63
C VAL A 384 -14.38 20.98 2.67
N PRO A 385 -15.35 21.17 1.75
CA PRO A 385 -16.48 20.26 1.61
C PRO A 385 -16.04 18.81 1.33
N ASP A 386 -16.86 17.84 1.73
CA ASP A 386 -16.70 16.39 1.48
C ASP A 386 -16.23 16.07 0.05
N GLU A 387 -16.75 16.79 -0.95
CA GLU A 387 -16.42 16.56 -2.36
C GLU A 387 -14.94 16.81 -2.70
N LEU A 388 -14.21 17.51 -1.84
CA LEU A 388 -12.82 17.89 -2.01
C LEU A 388 -11.87 17.13 -1.08
N GLY A 389 -12.35 16.16 -0.29
CA GLY A 389 -11.47 15.11 0.22
C GLY A 389 -10.80 14.40 -0.94
N CYS A 390 -9.49 14.17 -0.86
CA CYS A 390 -8.75 13.60 -1.98
C CYS A 390 -7.70 12.60 -1.54
N PHE A 391 -7.20 11.84 -2.50
CA PHE A 391 -6.00 11.03 -2.33
C PHE A 391 -5.10 11.19 -3.53
N TRP A 392 -3.81 11.03 -3.29
CA TRP A 392 -2.78 11.10 -4.31
C TRP A 392 -2.42 9.68 -4.73
N TYR A 393 -2.60 9.38 -6.01
CA TYR A 393 -2.39 8.05 -6.57
C TYR A 393 -1.09 8.00 -7.37
N GLY A 394 -0.18 7.09 -7.00
CA GLY A 394 1.06 6.82 -7.70
C GLY A 394 1.15 5.33 -8.06
N PRO A 395 0.97 4.92 -9.32
CA PRO A 395 1.07 3.51 -9.70
C PRO A 395 2.52 3.04 -9.70
N ALA A 396 2.73 1.73 -9.59
CA ALA A 396 4.04 1.09 -9.51
C ALA A 396 4.89 1.54 -8.30
N ASN A 397 6.21 1.40 -8.39
CA ASN A 397 7.14 1.67 -7.30
C ASN A 397 7.20 3.16 -6.93
N PRO A 398 7.09 3.56 -5.64
CA PRO A 398 6.99 4.97 -5.27
C PRO A 398 8.21 5.80 -5.63
N ASP A 399 9.41 5.21 -5.58
CA ASP A 399 10.70 5.88 -5.82
C ASP A 399 10.75 6.74 -7.10
N LEU A 400 10.14 6.29 -8.18
CA LEU A 400 10.08 6.96 -9.48
C LEU A 400 8.64 7.09 -10.00
N THR A 401 7.64 6.97 -9.13
CA THR A 401 6.25 7.27 -9.48
C THR A 401 5.97 8.77 -9.41
N CYS A 402 4.94 9.19 -10.15
CA CYS A 402 4.39 10.54 -10.10
C CYS A 402 2.98 10.46 -9.56
N TYR A 403 2.77 11.04 -8.38
CA TYR A 403 1.46 11.08 -7.77
C TYR A 403 0.55 12.10 -8.46
N VAL A 404 -0.71 11.72 -8.67
CA VAL A 404 -1.77 12.59 -9.22
C VAL A 404 -2.97 12.65 -8.26
N PRO A 405 -3.62 13.82 -8.10
CA PRO A 405 -4.74 13.96 -7.16
C PRO A 405 -6.03 13.37 -7.74
N MET A 406 -6.71 12.58 -6.92
CA MET A 406 -7.97 11.91 -7.22
C MET A 406 -9.00 12.22 -6.14
N TYR A 407 -10.26 12.38 -6.52
CA TYR A 407 -11.34 12.78 -5.61
C TYR A 407 -12.48 11.75 -5.64
N PRO A 408 -12.97 11.24 -4.50
CA PRO A 408 -14.10 10.30 -4.47
C PRO A 408 -15.38 10.84 -5.11
N SER A 409 -15.53 12.17 -5.18
CA SER A 409 -16.66 12.87 -5.80
C SER A 409 -16.67 12.83 -7.32
N MET A 410 -15.57 12.40 -7.97
CA MET A 410 -15.49 12.28 -9.43
C MET A 410 -16.59 11.37 -9.97
N SER A 411 -17.16 11.74 -11.12
CA SER A 411 -18.21 10.96 -11.77
C SER A 411 -17.67 9.82 -12.65
N LYS A 412 -16.41 9.90 -13.07
CA LYS A 412 -15.73 8.87 -13.85
C LYS A 412 -14.22 8.95 -13.72
N LEU A 413 -13.57 7.81 -13.89
CA LEU A 413 -12.12 7.70 -13.96
C LEU A 413 -11.64 7.70 -15.41
N SER A 414 -10.41 8.15 -15.63
CA SER A 414 -9.72 7.97 -16.91
C SER A 414 -9.57 6.48 -17.23
N SER A 415 -9.69 6.12 -18.52
CA SER A 415 -9.45 4.75 -18.99
C SER A 415 -7.99 4.31 -18.78
N SER A 416 -7.04 5.22 -18.65
CA SER A 416 -5.62 4.90 -18.42
C SER A 416 -5.33 4.30 -17.02
N ILE A 417 -6.29 4.42 -16.10
CA ILE A 417 -6.22 3.91 -14.71
C ILE A 417 -7.38 2.99 -14.33
N SER A 418 -8.34 2.77 -15.23
CA SER A 418 -9.54 1.97 -14.99
C SER A 418 -9.82 1.03 -16.16
N GLY A 419 -10.21 -0.22 -15.84
CA GLY A 419 -10.61 -1.22 -16.83
C GLY A 419 -9.51 -1.56 -17.86
N PRO A 420 -9.88 -1.98 -19.09
CA PRO A 420 -8.91 -2.47 -20.06
C PRO A 420 -7.77 -1.51 -20.40
N GLY A 421 -8.02 -0.20 -20.40
CA GLY A 421 -7.01 0.82 -20.71
C GLY A 421 -5.90 0.93 -19.65
N ALA A 422 -6.16 0.50 -18.42
CA ALA A 422 -5.15 0.42 -17.36
C ALA A 422 -4.14 -0.71 -17.59
N GLY A 423 -4.45 -1.68 -18.47
CA GLY A 423 -3.67 -2.89 -18.67
C GLY A 423 -3.70 -3.83 -17.47
N SER A 424 -2.90 -4.89 -17.54
CA SER A 424 -2.71 -5.89 -16.47
C SER A 424 -1.27 -6.41 -16.51
N HIS A 425 -0.84 -7.24 -15.55
CA HIS A 425 0.51 -7.83 -15.57
C HIS A 425 0.84 -8.58 -16.86
N SER A 426 -0.18 -9.12 -17.54
CA SER A 426 -0.06 -9.88 -18.79
C SER A 426 -0.39 -9.08 -20.05
N VAL A 427 -0.91 -7.85 -19.90
CA VAL A 427 -1.34 -6.99 -21.01
C VAL A 427 -0.67 -5.63 -20.92
N PHE A 428 0.37 -5.44 -21.71
CA PHE A 428 1.01 -4.15 -21.93
C PHE A 428 0.17 -3.29 -22.88
N THR A 429 -0.03 -2.02 -22.53
CA THR A 429 -0.67 -1.03 -23.41
C THR A 429 -0.05 0.35 -23.20
N ARG A 430 0.09 1.12 -24.29
CA ARG A 430 0.54 2.52 -24.27
C ARG A 430 -0.52 3.47 -23.73
N GLU A 431 -1.76 3.02 -23.57
CA GLU A 431 -2.82 3.81 -22.93
C GLU A 431 -2.67 3.87 -21.40
N SER A 432 -1.99 2.88 -20.81
CA SER A 432 -1.94 2.70 -19.36
C SER A 432 -0.99 3.67 -18.67
N PHE A 433 -1.51 4.35 -17.65
CA PHE A 433 -0.71 5.20 -16.79
C PHE A 433 0.35 4.39 -16.02
N ARG A 434 -0.05 3.24 -15.46
CA ARG A 434 0.87 2.34 -14.75
C ARG A 434 1.99 1.84 -15.66
N TRP A 435 1.70 1.45 -16.89
CA TRP A 435 2.73 0.99 -17.83
C TRP A 435 3.66 2.10 -18.29
N ALA A 436 3.18 3.34 -18.40
CA ALA A 436 4.02 4.51 -18.65
C ALA A 436 5.05 4.71 -17.54
N ILE A 437 4.58 4.76 -16.27
CA ILE A 437 5.46 4.84 -15.09
C ILE A 437 6.45 3.66 -15.05
N SER A 438 5.95 2.44 -15.17
CA SER A 438 6.77 1.24 -15.03
C SER A 438 7.83 1.11 -16.11
N SER A 439 7.54 1.54 -17.35
CA SER A 439 8.50 1.45 -18.45
C SER A 439 9.67 2.40 -18.26
N VAL A 440 9.40 3.64 -17.81
CA VAL A 440 10.44 4.58 -17.41
C VAL A 440 11.23 4.04 -16.21
N SER A 441 10.53 3.54 -15.19
CA SER A 441 11.17 2.95 -14.01
C SER A 441 12.10 1.81 -14.36
N THR A 442 11.65 0.82 -15.13
CA THR A 442 12.48 -0.33 -15.52
C THR A 442 13.65 0.09 -16.40
N TYR A 443 13.48 1.07 -17.28
CA TYR A 443 14.58 1.58 -18.09
C TYR A 443 15.63 2.32 -17.25
N ALA A 444 15.19 3.04 -16.21
CA ALA A 444 16.06 3.79 -15.31
C ALA A 444 17.04 2.91 -14.54
N ASP A 445 16.69 1.64 -14.25
CA ASP A 445 17.56 0.67 -13.57
C ASP A 445 18.92 0.49 -14.27
N LEU A 446 18.97 0.66 -15.61
CA LEU A 446 20.20 0.51 -16.39
C LEU A 446 21.30 1.52 -16.01
N LYS A 447 20.91 2.72 -15.59
CA LYS A 447 21.84 3.81 -15.23
C LYS A 447 21.23 4.75 -14.19
N TRP A 448 20.77 4.16 -13.08
CA TRP A 448 19.95 4.79 -12.05
C TRP A 448 20.39 6.22 -11.68
N SER A 449 21.61 6.40 -11.14
CA SER A 449 22.15 7.70 -10.68
C SER A 449 22.15 8.85 -11.70
N TYR A 450 21.95 8.54 -12.98
CA TYR A 450 21.77 9.52 -14.04
C TYR A 450 20.29 9.67 -14.41
N MET A 451 19.65 8.57 -14.77
CA MET A 451 18.27 8.57 -15.28
C MET A 451 17.26 8.99 -14.20
N SER A 452 17.45 8.56 -12.94
CA SER A 452 16.58 8.93 -11.83
C SER A 452 16.52 10.45 -11.62
N LYS A 453 17.61 11.19 -11.86
CA LYS A 453 17.62 12.65 -11.77
C LYS A 453 16.73 13.31 -12.82
N ASP A 454 16.75 12.79 -14.04
CA ASP A 454 15.86 13.27 -15.10
C ASP A 454 14.39 12.95 -14.76
N VAL A 455 14.13 11.75 -14.23
CA VAL A 455 12.78 11.34 -13.78
C VAL A 455 12.29 12.24 -12.63
N MET A 456 13.12 12.48 -11.62
CA MET A 456 12.79 13.35 -10.49
C MET A 456 12.50 14.79 -10.94
N SER A 457 13.24 15.31 -11.93
CA SER A 457 12.93 16.63 -12.50
C SER A 457 11.55 16.68 -13.17
N VAL A 458 11.08 15.58 -13.76
CA VAL A 458 9.74 15.48 -14.34
C VAL A 458 8.69 15.30 -13.24
N ILE A 459 8.96 14.52 -12.20
CA ILE A 459 8.10 14.43 -11.00
C ILE A 459 7.90 15.83 -10.40
N ASP A 460 8.97 16.58 -10.15
CA ASP A 460 8.87 17.94 -9.60
C ASP A 460 8.01 18.86 -10.47
N LYS A 461 8.09 18.73 -11.80
CA LYS A 461 7.26 19.52 -12.71
C LYS A 461 5.77 19.17 -12.60
N TYR A 462 5.42 17.88 -12.62
CA TYR A 462 4.01 17.46 -12.73
C TYR A 462 3.35 17.22 -11.38
N GLU A 463 3.95 16.42 -10.50
CA GLU A 463 3.48 16.23 -9.12
C GLU A 463 3.62 17.53 -8.33
N GLY A 464 4.77 18.19 -8.42
CA GLY A 464 4.98 19.47 -7.75
C GLY A 464 4.06 20.57 -8.25
N GLY A 465 3.87 20.65 -9.57
CA GLY A 465 2.89 21.56 -10.16
C GLY A 465 1.46 21.27 -9.72
N ALA A 466 1.06 20.01 -9.56
CA ALA A 466 -0.27 19.66 -9.05
C ALA A 466 -0.43 20.07 -7.57
N LEU A 467 0.58 19.82 -6.73
CA LEU A 467 0.59 20.23 -5.32
C LEU A 467 0.47 21.75 -5.17
N GLU A 468 1.24 22.52 -5.95
CA GLU A 468 1.21 23.99 -5.91
C GLU A 468 -0.13 24.56 -6.38
N ASN A 469 -0.77 23.93 -7.37
CA ASN A 469 -2.02 24.41 -7.95
C ASN A 469 -3.27 23.95 -7.19
N GLN A 470 -3.16 22.99 -6.28
CA GLN A 470 -4.30 22.36 -5.60
C GLN A 470 -5.24 23.38 -4.96
N ALA A 471 -4.71 24.26 -4.11
CA ALA A 471 -5.52 25.26 -3.40
C ALA A 471 -6.27 26.21 -4.35
N GLY A 472 -5.64 26.60 -5.46
CA GLY A 472 -6.25 27.47 -6.47
C GLY A 472 -7.40 26.78 -7.20
N PHE A 473 -7.21 25.51 -7.58
CA PHE A 473 -8.26 24.70 -8.19
C PHE A 473 -9.43 24.47 -7.21
N GLU A 474 -9.13 24.06 -5.99
CA GLU A 474 -10.15 23.76 -4.97
C GLU A 474 -10.95 25.01 -4.57
N GLY A 475 -10.33 26.18 -4.49
CA GLY A 475 -11.03 27.44 -4.28
C GLY A 475 -12.07 27.73 -5.38
N HIS A 476 -11.74 27.39 -6.64
CA HIS A 476 -12.71 27.48 -7.74
C HIS A 476 -13.83 26.43 -7.59
N ALA A 477 -13.50 25.19 -7.22
CA ALA A 477 -14.48 24.13 -7.02
C ALA A 477 -15.46 24.44 -5.87
N VAL A 478 -14.98 25.02 -4.75
CA VAL A 478 -15.85 25.50 -3.66
C VAL A 478 -16.83 26.55 -4.16
N ALA A 479 -16.37 27.50 -4.98
CA ALA A 479 -17.25 28.53 -5.55
C ALA A 479 -18.30 27.96 -6.52
N LEU A 480 -17.99 26.85 -7.21
CA LEU A 480 -18.95 26.12 -8.03
C LEU A 480 -19.93 25.32 -7.18
N LEU A 481 -19.49 24.62 -6.13
CA LEU A 481 -20.34 23.83 -5.24
C LEU A 481 -21.46 24.68 -4.61
N ALA A 482 -21.17 25.94 -4.29
CA ALA A 482 -22.16 26.89 -3.77
C ALA A 482 -23.25 27.28 -4.79
N LYS A 483 -23.06 27.01 -6.08
CA LYS A 483 -23.97 27.40 -7.17
C LYS A 483 -24.63 26.19 -7.82
N ASP A 484 -23.82 25.21 -8.22
CA ASP A 484 -24.24 24.01 -8.92
C ASP A 484 -23.25 22.86 -8.63
N LYS A 485 -23.72 21.87 -7.87
CA LYS A 485 -22.94 20.68 -7.50
C LYS A 485 -22.56 19.84 -8.72
N ALA A 486 -23.40 19.76 -9.75
CA ALA A 486 -23.10 18.96 -10.94
C ALA A 486 -21.96 19.57 -11.76
N GLU A 487 -21.95 20.89 -11.93
CA GLU A 487 -20.83 21.58 -12.60
C GLU A 487 -19.54 21.51 -11.78
N ALA A 488 -19.62 21.59 -10.44
CA ALA A 488 -18.45 21.38 -9.59
C ALA A 488 -17.86 19.96 -9.73
N VAL A 489 -18.70 18.93 -9.66
CA VAL A 489 -18.27 17.52 -9.84
C VAL A 489 -17.67 17.30 -11.22
N LYS A 490 -18.22 17.92 -12.26
CA LYS A 490 -17.65 17.89 -13.62
C LYS A 490 -16.26 18.53 -13.65
N ALA A 491 -16.08 19.71 -13.07
CA ALA A 491 -14.78 20.38 -13.00
C ALA A 491 -13.73 19.56 -12.22
N ILE A 492 -14.12 18.94 -11.10
CA ILE A 492 -13.27 18.00 -10.32
C ILE A 492 -12.87 16.80 -11.17
N THR A 493 -13.84 16.21 -11.88
CA THR A 493 -13.62 15.05 -12.75
C THR A 493 -12.64 15.38 -13.89
N GLU A 494 -12.81 16.54 -14.53
CA GLU A 494 -11.95 17.00 -15.62
C GLU A 494 -10.54 17.34 -15.12
N TYR A 495 -10.42 18.01 -13.98
CA TYR A 495 -9.12 18.33 -13.37
C TYR A 495 -8.31 17.08 -13.06
N ALA A 496 -8.87 16.15 -12.29
CA ALA A 496 -8.17 14.94 -11.88
C ALA A 496 -7.79 14.05 -13.07
N ASN A 497 -8.73 13.79 -13.98
CA ASN A 497 -8.42 13.02 -15.19
C ASN A 497 -7.39 13.73 -16.09
N SER A 498 -7.41 15.07 -16.17
CA SER A 498 -6.39 15.79 -16.95
C SER A 498 -4.98 15.64 -16.37
N ASN A 499 -4.84 15.54 -15.05
CA ASN A 499 -3.53 15.29 -14.42
C ASN A 499 -3.03 13.90 -14.80
N VAL A 500 -3.88 12.88 -14.71
CA VAL A 500 -3.57 11.52 -15.16
C VAL A 500 -3.08 11.51 -16.61
N GLU A 501 -3.86 12.07 -17.55
CA GLU A 501 -3.52 12.05 -18.98
C GLU A 501 -2.23 12.82 -19.31
N LYS A 502 -2.03 13.97 -18.68
CA LYS A 502 -0.82 14.79 -18.85
C LYS A 502 0.42 14.03 -18.40
N VAL A 503 0.35 13.38 -17.24
CA VAL A 503 1.46 12.59 -16.69
C VAL A 503 1.70 11.35 -17.54
N THR A 504 0.67 10.59 -17.93
CA THR A 504 0.81 9.43 -18.84
C THR A 504 1.54 9.81 -20.13
N THR A 505 1.12 10.89 -20.78
CA THR A 505 1.76 11.41 -22.00
C THR A 505 3.21 11.82 -21.73
N ALA A 506 3.45 12.56 -20.65
CA ALA A 506 4.79 13.02 -20.28
C ALA A 506 5.74 11.87 -19.99
N TRP A 507 5.26 10.77 -19.39
CA TRP A 507 6.08 9.60 -19.09
C TRP A 507 6.48 8.81 -20.32
N TRP A 508 5.59 8.67 -21.31
CA TRP A 508 5.99 8.08 -22.58
C TRP A 508 7.03 8.93 -23.31
N GLN A 509 6.85 10.25 -23.31
CA GLN A 509 7.85 11.16 -23.87
C GLN A 509 9.17 11.12 -23.10
N LEU A 510 9.12 10.95 -21.77
CA LEU A 510 10.30 10.78 -20.93
C LEU A 510 11.04 9.49 -21.26
N LEU A 511 10.33 8.38 -21.47
CA LEU A 511 10.95 7.13 -21.93
C LEU A 511 11.71 7.34 -23.24
N ASP A 512 11.07 7.94 -24.24
CA ASP A 512 11.71 8.25 -25.52
C ASP A 512 12.96 9.12 -25.32
N ASN A 513 12.89 10.09 -24.40
CA ASN A 513 14.01 10.95 -24.06
C ASN A 513 15.17 10.21 -23.40
N LEU A 514 14.89 9.33 -22.45
CA LEU A 514 15.92 8.53 -21.78
C LEU A 514 16.60 7.59 -22.77
N MET A 515 15.86 7.03 -23.72
CA MET A 515 16.40 6.10 -24.73
C MET A 515 17.49 6.74 -25.58
N TRP A 516 17.24 7.91 -26.18
CA TRP A 516 18.27 8.55 -27.00
C TRP A 516 19.34 9.24 -26.14
N LYS A 517 18.97 9.80 -24.97
CA LYS A 517 19.92 10.51 -24.10
C LYS A 517 21.00 9.61 -23.55
N TYR A 518 20.67 8.34 -23.27
CA TYR A 518 21.57 7.38 -22.65
C TYR A 518 21.94 6.17 -23.52
N ASP A 519 21.71 6.29 -24.84
CA ASP A 519 22.00 5.22 -25.79
C ASP A 519 23.42 4.67 -25.64
N ALA A 520 23.54 3.33 -25.63
CA ALA A 520 24.77 2.57 -25.43
C ALA A 520 25.62 3.02 -24.22
N GLY A 521 25.00 3.56 -23.17
CA GLY A 521 25.67 3.99 -21.94
C GLY A 521 26.35 5.36 -22.00
N PHE A 522 26.23 6.07 -23.13
CA PHE A 522 26.69 7.45 -23.28
C PHE A 522 25.74 8.44 -22.58
N VAL A 523 26.11 9.72 -22.60
CA VAL A 523 25.21 10.82 -22.24
C VAL A 523 25.24 11.83 -23.38
N PHE A 524 24.09 12.01 -24.02
CA PHE A 524 23.89 12.95 -25.12
C PHE A 524 23.27 14.25 -24.60
N ASP A 525 23.88 15.37 -24.91
CA ASP A 525 23.31 16.70 -24.67
C ASP A 525 22.57 17.17 -25.94
N ALA A 526 21.24 17.29 -25.87
CA ALA A 526 20.43 17.75 -27.00
C ALA A 526 20.70 19.21 -27.40
N LYS A 527 21.12 20.07 -26.48
CA LYS A 527 21.36 21.50 -26.76
C LYS A 527 22.67 21.69 -27.51
N THR A 528 23.70 20.93 -27.15
CA THR A 528 25.04 21.09 -27.75
C THR A 528 25.37 20.02 -28.78
N GLY A 529 24.56 18.96 -28.90
CA GLY A 529 24.86 17.77 -29.71
C GLY A 529 26.06 16.95 -29.20
N ARG A 530 26.53 17.22 -27.97
CA ARG A 530 27.74 16.58 -27.44
C ARG A 530 27.41 15.19 -26.93
N LYS A 531 28.16 14.20 -27.40
CA LYS A 531 28.18 12.83 -26.88
C LYS A 531 29.32 12.66 -25.88
N THR A 532 29.00 12.31 -24.64
CA THR A 532 29.99 12.09 -23.58
C THR A 532 29.99 10.62 -23.17
N GLY A 533 31.17 9.97 -23.22
CA GLY A 533 31.36 8.64 -22.64
C GLY A 533 31.42 8.74 -21.12
N VAL A 534 30.67 7.89 -20.43
CA VAL A 534 30.70 7.80 -18.96
C VAL A 534 31.28 6.45 -18.58
N SER A 535 32.51 6.47 -18.05
CA SER A 535 33.15 5.27 -17.52
C SER A 535 32.49 4.85 -16.19
N TYR A 536 32.65 3.58 -15.82
CA TYR A 536 32.26 3.06 -14.51
C TYR A 536 32.94 3.85 -13.39
N PRO A 537 32.26 4.09 -12.24
CA PRO A 537 32.87 4.79 -11.12
C PRO A 537 34.09 4.07 -10.58
N GLU A 538 35.09 4.82 -10.11
CA GLU A 538 36.35 4.27 -9.62
C GLU A 538 36.15 3.25 -8.49
N ALA A 539 35.22 3.52 -7.56
CA ALA A 539 34.89 2.58 -6.48
C ALA A 539 34.41 1.22 -7.01
N TRP A 540 33.64 1.21 -8.09
CA TRP A 540 33.20 -0.02 -8.76
C TRP A 540 34.37 -0.72 -9.46
N LEU A 541 35.20 0.04 -10.18
CA LEU A 541 36.38 -0.49 -10.86
C LEU A 541 37.37 -1.13 -9.88
N ARG A 542 37.53 -0.57 -8.67
CA ARG A 542 38.33 -1.19 -7.61
C ARG A 542 37.80 -2.58 -7.24
N LYS A 543 36.47 -2.75 -7.10
CA LYS A 543 35.85 -4.06 -6.86
C LYS A 543 36.04 -5.05 -8.00
N VAL A 544 36.00 -4.57 -9.25
CA VAL A 544 36.28 -5.39 -10.43
C VAL A 544 37.76 -5.85 -10.46
N VAL A 545 38.70 -4.99 -10.07
CA VAL A 545 40.11 -5.37 -9.94
C VAL A 545 40.30 -6.38 -8.79
N GLU A 546 39.66 -6.14 -7.65
CA GLU A 546 39.70 -7.03 -6.47
C GLU A 546 39.13 -8.41 -6.76
N SER A 547 38.09 -8.52 -7.61
CA SER A 547 37.48 -9.81 -7.95
C SER A 547 38.38 -10.72 -8.80
N LYS A 548 39.45 -10.15 -9.39
CA LYS A 548 40.36 -10.84 -10.32
C LYS A 548 39.62 -11.51 -11.48
N ASP A 549 38.53 -10.89 -11.94
CA ASP A 549 37.74 -11.41 -13.04
C ASP A 549 38.61 -11.47 -14.33
N PRO A 550 38.90 -12.68 -14.86
CA PRO A 550 39.74 -12.83 -16.05
C PRO A 550 39.11 -12.23 -17.31
N ALA A 551 37.80 -11.95 -17.30
CA ALA A 551 37.12 -11.26 -18.41
C ALA A 551 37.36 -9.75 -18.44
N VAL A 552 37.90 -9.14 -17.36
CA VAL A 552 38.05 -7.68 -17.25
C VAL A 552 39.51 -7.22 -17.21
N LEU A 553 40.42 -8.08 -16.76
CA LEU A 553 41.82 -7.72 -16.53
C LEU A 553 42.73 -8.19 -17.68
N TYR A 554 42.99 -7.30 -18.63
CA TYR A 554 44.14 -7.43 -19.54
C TYR A 554 45.22 -6.43 -19.10
N PRO A 555 46.48 -6.85 -18.89
CA PRO A 555 47.55 -5.90 -18.63
C PRO A 555 47.74 -5.00 -19.86
N GLN A 556 47.35 -3.73 -19.73
CA GLN A 556 47.75 -2.70 -20.69
C GLN A 556 49.14 -2.19 -20.28
N LYS A 557 50.11 -2.28 -21.20
CA LYS A 557 51.50 -1.85 -20.98
C LYS A 557 51.65 -0.34 -20.97
#